data_AF-A0A972V0R4-F1
#
_entry.id   AF-A0A972V0R4-F1
#
_cell.length_a   1.000
_cell.length_b   1.000
_cell.length_c   1.000
_cell.angle_alpha   90.00
_cell.angle_beta   90.00
_cell.angle_gamma   90.00
#
_symmetry.space_group_name_H-M   'P 1'
#
loop_
_entity.id
_entity.type
_entity.pdbx_description
1 polymer ?
#
loop_
_entity_poly.entity_id
_entity_poly.type
_entity_poly.pdbx_seq_one_letter_code
_entity_poly.pdbx_strand_id
1 'polypeptide(L)'
;MHKKPNTFLNLPEYPGGKEQLKKFVKEHLRYPKEALEHKIEGLVIVSAEITYKGDVINSKVEKGIGYGCDEEAIRVVNLMRFGGAKNRGVKVKARKKFRINFKLPKAPSRSLTYSIEKKKTETEKKNSRVFSYTINIDPKN
;
A
#
# COMPACT_ATOMS: atom_id res chain seq x y z
N MET A 1 -26.84 -19.84 22.32
CA MET A 1 -27.09 -20.07 20.88
C MET A 1 -26.61 -18.84 20.09
N HIS A 2 -25.47 -18.93 19.41
CA HIS A 2 -24.99 -17.84 18.56
C HIS A 2 -25.77 -17.89 17.24
N LYS A 3 -26.82 -17.06 17.11
CA LYS A 3 -27.46 -16.82 15.81
C LYS A 3 -26.44 -16.15 14.91
N LYS A 4 -25.79 -16.91 14.03
CA LYS A 4 -24.96 -16.35 12.95
C LYS A 4 -25.85 -15.33 12.22
N PRO A 5 -25.37 -14.10 11.94
CA PRO A 5 -26.17 -13.14 11.19
C PRO A 5 -26.60 -13.81 9.90
N ASN A 6 -27.84 -13.54 9.48
CA ASN A 6 -28.40 -13.99 8.20
C ASN A 6 -27.62 -13.34 7.05
N THR A 7 -26.40 -13.81 6.80
CA THR A 7 -25.61 -13.44 5.65
C THR A 7 -26.15 -14.24 4.47
N PHE A 8 -27.20 -13.71 3.85
CA PHE A 8 -27.87 -14.33 2.70
C PHE A 8 -26.98 -14.46 1.46
N LEU A 9 -25.81 -13.80 1.46
CA LEU A 9 -24.89 -13.73 0.32
C LEU A 9 -23.46 -14.04 0.75
N ASN A 10 -22.93 -15.18 0.30
CA ASN A 10 -21.50 -15.43 0.35
C ASN A 10 -20.80 -14.53 -0.68
N LEU A 11 -20.07 -13.52 -0.21
CA LEU A 11 -19.24 -12.66 -1.05
C LEU A 11 -17.86 -13.31 -1.24
N PRO A 12 -17.25 -13.21 -2.43
CA PRO A 12 -15.92 -13.74 -2.66
C PRO A 12 -14.92 -12.99 -1.77
N GLU A 13 -14.14 -13.71 -0.98
CA GLU A 13 -13.03 -13.14 -0.20
C GLU A 13 -11.70 -13.46 -0.89
N TYR A 14 -10.73 -12.56 -0.71
CA TYR A 14 -9.38 -12.80 -1.23
C TYR A 14 -8.74 -13.92 -0.39
N PRO A 15 -8.03 -14.89 -0.99
CA PRO A 15 -7.35 -15.92 -0.22
C PRO A 15 -6.36 -15.29 0.77
N GLY A 16 -6.47 -15.62 2.05
CA GLY A 16 -5.69 -15.00 3.12
C GLY A 16 -6.24 -13.64 3.60
N GLY A 17 -7.47 -13.29 3.20
CA GLY A 17 -8.19 -12.13 3.71
C GLY A 17 -7.65 -10.79 3.22
N LYS A 18 -7.97 -9.73 3.97
CA LYS A 18 -7.64 -8.34 3.60
C LYS A 18 -6.15 -8.03 3.71
N GLU A 19 -5.42 -8.70 4.59
CA GLU A 19 -3.99 -8.46 4.79
C GLU A 19 -3.17 -9.01 3.62
N GLN A 20 -3.46 -10.24 3.19
CA GLN A 20 -2.80 -10.82 2.03
C GLN A 20 -3.11 -10.04 0.75
N LEU A 21 -4.33 -9.51 0.62
CA LEU A 21 -4.68 -8.61 -0.48
C LEU A 21 -3.80 -7.34 -0.47
N LYS A 22 -3.62 -6.70 0.68
CA LYS A 22 -2.75 -5.52 0.80
C LYS A 22 -1.31 -5.85 0.47
N LYS A 23 -0.81 -7.01 0.91
CA LYS A 23 0.55 -7.47 0.62
C LYS A 23 0.73 -7.72 -0.87
N PHE A 24 -0.21 -8.46 -1.49
CA PHE A 24 -0.22 -8.72 -2.93
C PHE A 24 -0.20 -7.43 -3.74
N VAL A 25 -1.03 -6.45 -3.38
CA VAL A 25 -1.02 -5.13 -4.03
C VAL A 25 0.36 -4.52 -3.90
N LYS A 26 0.94 -4.42 -2.70
CA LYS A 26 2.29 -3.84 -2.52
C LYS A 26 3.38 -4.55 -3.33
N GLU A 27 3.33 -5.87 -3.43
CA GLU A 27 4.33 -6.68 -4.15
C GLU A 27 4.22 -6.54 -5.67
N HIS A 28 3.00 -6.39 -6.20
CA HIS A 28 2.75 -6.34 -7.64
C HIS A 28 2.56 -4.91 -8.17
N LEU A 29 2.36 -3.92 -7.29
CA LEU A 29 2.20 -2.53 -7.65
C LEU A 29 3.52 -1.97 -8.16
N ARG A 30 3.52 -1.54 -9.41
CA ARG A 30 4.63 -0.82 -10.01
C ARG A 30 4.26 0.64 -10.10
N TYR A 31 5.18 1.50 -9.67
CA TYR A 31 4.99 2.94 -9.77
C TYR A 31 5.37 3.38 -11.19
N PRO A 32 4.44 3.98 -11.96
CA PRO A 32 4.76 4.49 -13.29
C PRO A 32 5.86 5.55 -13.24
N LYS A 33 6.74 5.58 -14.26
CA LYS A 33 7.83 6.57 -14.35
C LYS A 33 7.29 8.00 -14.36
N GLU A 34 6.25 8.24 -15.16
CA GLU A 34 5.61 9.55 -15.28
C GLU A 34 5.10 10.06 -13.91
N ALA A 35 4.42 9.20 -13.14
CA ALA A 35 3.97 9.55 -11.80
C ALA A 35 5.13 9.78 -10.80
N LEU A 36 6.29 9.12 -10.96
CA LEU A 36 7.48 9.38 -10.15
C LEU A 36 8.13 10.73 -10.48
N GLU A 37 8.29 11.02 -11.78
CA GLU A 37 8.89 12.27 -12.27
C GLU A 37 8.06 13.48 -11.86
N HIS A 38 6.74 13.36 -11.95
CA HIS A 38 5.79 14.39 -11.55
C HIS A 38 5.46 14.38 -10.05
N LYS A 39 6.07 13.50 -9.24
CA LYS A 39 5.84 13.38 -7.79
C LYS A 39 4.35 13.26 -7.42
N ILE A 40 3.60 12.49 -8.20
CA ILE A 40 2.15 12.35 -8.08
C ILE A 40 1.82 11.30 -7.04
N GLU A 41 1.20 11.69 -5.93
CA GLU A 41 0.66 10.77 -4.92
C GLU A 41 -0.88 10.80 -4.91
N GLY A 42 -1.49 9.69 -4.50
CA GLY A 42 -2.93 9.70 -4.28
C GLY A 42 -3.58 8.33 -4.14
N LEU A 43 -4.91 8.36 -4.23
CA LEU A 43 -5.75 7.18 -4.12
C LEU A 43 -6.45 6.93 -5.46
N VAL A 44 -6.17 5.77 -6.04
CA VAL A 44 -6.93 5.26 -7.18
C VAL A 44 -7.99 4.28 -6.68
N ILE A 45 -9.23 4.47 -7.13
CA ILE A 45 -10.37 3.61 -6.81
C ILE A 45 -10.78 2.89 -8.09
N VAL A 46 -10.64 1.57 -8.08
CA VAL A 46 -11.03 0.69 -9.19
C VAL A 46 -12.23 -0.13 -8.76
N SER A 47 -13.31 -0.10 -9.54
CA SER A 47 -14.40 -1.06 -9.39
C SER A 47 -14.18 -2.23 -10.34
N ALA A 48 -14.37 -3.45 -9.87
CA ALA A 48 -14.32 -4.65 -10.71
C ALA A 48 -15.35 -5.67 -10.25
N GLU A 49 -15.69 -6.60 -11.13
CA GLU A 49 -16.61 -7.69 -10.86
C GLU A 49 -15.85 -8.99 -10.68
N ILE A 50 -16.14 -9.70 -9.60
CA ILE A 50 -15.55 -11.01 -9.31
C ILE A 50 -16.57 -12.07 -9.73
N THR A 51 -16.16 -12.96 -10.61
CA THR A 51 -16.98 -14.07 -11.08
C THR A 51 -17.08 -15.18 -10.02
N TYR A 52 -18.04 -16.09 -10.19
CA TYR A 52 -18.20 -17.27 -9.33
C TYR A 52 -16.96 -18.20 -9.29
N LYS A 53 -16.08 -18.11 -10.29
CA LYS A 53 -14.80 -18.83 -10.35
C LYS A 53 -13.66 -18.12 -9.60
N GLY A 54 -13.88 -16.86 -9.21
CA GLY A 54 -12.86 -16.01 -8.57
C GLY A 54 -12.03 -15.17 -9.53
N ASP A 55 -12.31 -15.23 -10.84
CA ASP A 55 -11.66 -14.37 -11.83
C ASP A 55 -12.26 -12.96 -11.77
N VAL A 56 -11.40 -11.95 -11.90
CA VAL A 56 -11.77 -10.53 -11.92
C VAL A 56 -12.04 -10.09 -13.36
N ILE A 57 -13.20 -9.50 -13.60
CA ILE A 57 -13.65 -9.00 -14.90
C ILE A 57 -14.23 -7.58 -14.77
N ASN A 58 -14.41 -6.89 -15.89
CA ASN A 58 -15.05 -5.56 -15.95
C ASN A 58 -14.42 -4.52 -14.99
N SER A 59 -13.10 -4.49 -14.95
CA SER A 59 -12.33 -3.52 -14.16
C SER A 59 -12.44 -2.13 -14.76
N LYS A 60 -12.93 -1.16 -13.97
CA LYS A 60 -13.12 0.23 -14.35
C LYS A 60 -12.63 1.16 -13.24
N VAL A 61 -11.86 2.18 -13.61
CA VAL A 61 -11.43 3.24 -12.69
C VAL A 61 -12.60 4.18 -12.43
N GLU A 62 -12.98 4.31 -11.15
CA GLU A 62 -14.03 5.23 -10.70
C GLU A 62 -13.44 6.56 -10.24
N LYS A 63 -12.25 6.52 -9.65
CA LYS A 63 -11.48 7.70 -9.28
C LYS A 63 -10.02 7.44 -9.60
N GLY A 64 -9.51 8.16 -10.58
CA GLY A 64 -8.11 8.09 -10.99
C GLY A 64 -7.30 9.28 -10.50
N ILE A 65 -5.98 9.15 -10.61
CA ILE A 65 -5.04 10.27 -10.41
C ILE A 65 -4.26 10.61 -11.68
N GLY A 66 -4.38 9.82 -12.75
CA GLY A 66 -3.64 10.00 -14.00
C GLY A 66 -2.19 9.51 -13.92
N TYR A 67 -1.36 9.99 -14.85
CA TYR A 67 0.09 9.74 -14.90
C TYR A 67 0.49 8.26 -14.95
N GLY A 68 -0.35 7.44 -15.59
CA GLY A 68 -0.18 5.98 -15.69
C GLY A 68 -0.59 5.18 -14.44
N CYS A 69 -0.96 5.83 -13.33
CA CYS A 69 -1.36 5.12 -12.10
C CYS A 69 -2.69 4.37 -12.26
N ASP A 70 -3.57 4.88 -13.12
CA ASP A 70 -4.89 4.32 -13.38
C ASP A 70 -4.78 2.97 -14.12
N GLU A 71 -3.92 2.92 -15.12
CA GLU A 71 -3.62 1.72 -15.91
C GLU A 71 -2.93 0.66 -15.04
N GLU A 72 -1.97 1.09 -14.21
CA GLU A 72 -1.31 0.17 -13.28
C GLU A 72 -2.28 -0.38 -12.22
N ALA A 73 -3.17 0.46 -11.71
CA ALA A 73 -4.21 0.01 -10.78
C ALA A 73 -5.13 -1.04 -11.43
N ILE A 74 -5.55 -0.85 -12.68
CA ILE A 74 -6.34 -1.85 -13.44
C ILE A 74 -5.55 -3.15 -13.60
N ARG A 75 -4.27 -3.07 -13.99
CA ARG A 75 -3.41 -4.25 -14.19
C ARG A 75 -3.32 -5.08 -12.92
N VAL A 76 -3.03 -4.45 -11.78
CA VAL A 76 -2.89 -5.14 -10.49
C VAL A 76 -4.22 -5.78 -10.06
N VAL A 77 -5.35 -5.10 -10.26
CA VAL A 77 -6.68 -5.65 -9.95
C VAL A 77 -7.02 -6.86 -10.83
N ASN A 78 -6.68 -6.82 -12.11
CA ASN A 78 -6.90 -7.95 -13.04
C ASN A 78 -6.03 -9.17 -12.72
N LEU A 79 -4.88 -8.99 -12.08
CA LEU A 79 -4.00 -10.08 -11.65
C LEU A 79 -4.50 -10.80 -10.40
N MET A 80 -5.45 -10.23 -9.66
CA MET A 80 -5.97 -10.82 -8.44
C MET A 80 -6.83 -12.05 -8.76
N ARG A 81 -6.64 -13.13 -8.00
CA ARG A 81 -7.53 -14.29 -7.98
C ARG A 81 -8.23 -14.42 -6.64
N PHE A 82 -9.55 -14.49 -6.65
CA PHE A 82 -10.37 -14.63 -5.45
C PHE A 82 -10.77 -16.08 -5.21
N GLY A 83 -11.15 -16.39 -3.97
CA GLY A 83 -11.90 -17.61 -3.71
C GLY A 83 -13.28 -17.49 -4.34
N GLY A 84 -13.62 -18.41 -5.26
CA GLY A 84 -14.93 -18.44 -5.88
C GLY A 84 -16.04 -18.52 -4.81
N ALA A 85 -17.10 -17.74 -4.98
CA ALA A 85 -18.25 -17.75 -4.08
C ALA A 85 -19.46 -18.39 -4.78
N LYS A 86 -19.99 -19.45 -4.18
CA LYS A 86 -21.27 -20.05 -4.57
C LYS A 86 -22.30 -19.67 -3.51
N ASN A 87 -23.43 -19.13 -3.93
CA ASN A 87 -24.53 -18.83 -3.02
C ASN A 87 -25.67 -19.83 -3.28
N ARG A 88 -25.88 -20.78 -2.36
CA ARG A 88 -26.97 -21.79 -2.46
C ARG A 88 -27.03 -22.50 -3.82
N GLY A 89 -25.89 -22.81 -4.42
CA GLY A 89 -25.80 -23.47 -5.74
C GLY A 89 -25.87 -22.51 -6.94
N VAL A 90 -26.22 -21.24 -6.74
CA VAL A 90 -26.29 -20.23 -7.81
C VAL A 90 -24.93 -19.55 -8.00
N LYS A 91 -24.54 -19.38 -9.27
CA LYS A 91 -23.35 -18.63 -9.68
C LYS A 91 -23.61 -17.14 -9.48
N VAL A 92 -22.90 -16.53 -8.52
CA VAL A 92 -23.04 -15.10 -8.22
C VAL A 92 -21.84 -14.34 -8.78
N LYS A 93 -22.10 -13.15 -9.34
CA LYS A 93 -21.08 -12.14 -9.62
C LYS A 93 -21.13 -11.08 -8.52
N ALA A 94 -19.98 -10.67 -8.00
CA ALA A 94 -19.91 -9.67 -6.95
C ALA A 94 -19.10 -8.47 -7.41
N ARG A 95 -19.69 -7.27 -7.39
CA ARG A 95 -18.97 -6.03 -7.66
C ARG A 95 -18.22 -5.60 -6.41
N LYS A 96 -16.91 -5.35 -6.53
CA LYS A 96 -16.06 -4.84 -5.45
C LYS A 96 -15.32 -3.57 -5.89
N LYS A 97 -15.01 -2.73 -4.90
CA LYS A 97 -14.17 -1.54 -5.08
C LYS A 97 -12.85 -1.74 -4.38
N PHE A 98 -11.76 -1.57 -5.13
CA PHE A 98 -10.39 -1.65 -4.66
C PHE A 98 -9.82 -0.24 -4.50
N ARG A 99 -9.17 0.00 -3.38
CA ARG A 99 -8.54 1.27 -3.03
C ARG A 99 -7.05 1.05 -3.05
N ILE A 100 -6.37 1.62 -4.04
CA ILE A 100 -4.93 1.49 -4.24
C ILE A 100 -4.30 2.85 -3.97
N ASN A 101 -3.50 2.90 -2.90
CA ASN A 101 -2.79 4.11 -2.51
C ASN A 101 -1.40 4.11 -3.16
N PHE A 102 -1.17 5.07 -4.05
CA PHE A 102 0.14 5.42 -4.56
C PHE A 102 0.77 6.42 -3.60
N LYS A 103 1.89 6.01 -2.98
CA LYS A 103 2.70 6.85 -2.12
C LYS A 103 4.11 6.87 -2.68
N LEU A 104 4.70 8.05 -2.76
CA LEU A 104 6.07 8.21 -3.20
C LEU A 104 6.97 7.43 -2.24
N PRO A 105 7.98 6.72 -2.76
CA PRO A 105 9.02 6.18 -1.92
C PRO A 105 9.71 7.37 -1.25
N LYS A 106 9.59 7.46 0.08
CA LYS A 106 10.38 8.44 0.83
C LYS A 106 11.84 8.13 0.54
N ALA A 107 12.57 9.11 0.03
CA ALA A 107 14.02 9.01 -0.04
C ALA A 107 14.53 8.60 1.36
N PRO A 108 15.49 7.67 1.47
CA PRO A 108 16.05 7.32 2.76
C PRO A 108 16.69 8.57 3.36
N SER A 109 16.02 9.18 4.34
CA SER A 109 16.62 10.21 5.18
C SER A 109 17.72 9.53 5.99
N ARG A 110 18.94 9.54 5.48
CA ARG A 110 20.12 9.07 6.21
C ARG A 110 20.36 10.07 7.34
N SER A 111 19.94 9.75 8.56
CA SER A 111 20.40 10.46 9.76
C SER A 111 21.83 10.01 10.07
N LEU A 112 22.83 10.86 9.81
CA LEU A 112 24.17 10.64 10.35
C LEU A 112 24.17 11.04 11.83
N THR A 113 24.22 10.06 12.72
CA THR A 113 24.47 10.31 14.15
C THR A 113 25.98 10.36 14.36
N TYR A 114 26.51 11.53 14.71
CA TYR A 114 27.92 11.70 15.05
C TYR A 114 28.09 11.67 16.57
N SER A 115 28.72 10.62 17.10
CA SER A 115 29.11 10.54 18.50
C SER A 115 30.55 11.04 18.64
N ILE A 116 30.74 12.22 19.23
CA ILE A 116 32.09 12.72 19.53
C ILE A 116 32.54 12.09 20.86
N GLU A 117 33.34 11.04 20.79
CA GLU A 117 34.08 10.55 21.96
C GLU A 117 35.31 11.44 22.16
N LYS A 118 35.30 12.27 23.22
CA LYS A 118 36.49 13.02 23.64
C LYS A 118 37.60 12.01 23.98
N LYS A 119 38.72 12.00 23.26
CA LYS A 119 39.96 11.40 23.77
C LYS A 119 40.32 12.09 25.09
N LYS A 120 40.28 11.33 26.19
CA LYS A 120 40.69 11.78 27.52
C LYS A 120 42.17 12.17 27.48
N THR A 121 42.46 13.40 27.88
CA THR A 121 43.67 13.73 28.62
C THR A 121 43.18 14.15 30.00
N GLU A 122 43.62 13.44 31.05
CA GLU A 122 43.49 13.87 32.46
C GLU A 122 44.01 15.31 32.56
N THR A 123 43.27 16.28 33.10
CA THR A 123 42.92 16.39 34.51
C THR A 123 41.65 17.22 34.75
N GLU A 124 40.98 16.88 35.85
CA GLU A 124 40.01 17.68 36.63
C GLU A 124 38.52 17.78 36.23
N LYS A 125 37.73 17.67 37.31
CA LYS A 125 36.28 17.43 37.42
C LYS A 125 35.46 18.66 37.01
N LYS A 126 34.48 18.50 36.09
CA LYS A 126 33.08 18.99 36.24
C LYS A 126 32.24 18.75 34.97
N ASN A 127 31.07 18.13 35.19
CA ASN A 127 29.83 18.21 34.41
C ASN A 127 29.93 18.01 32.88
N SER A 128 29.87 16.75 32.44
CA SER A 128 29.82 16.35 31.03
C SER A 128 28.49 16.75 30.38
N ARG A 129 28.45 17.94 29.76
CA ARG A 129 27.36 18.31 28.84
C ARG A 129 27.55 17.58 27.51
N VAL A 130 26.66 16.63 27.22
CA VAL A 130 26.54 15.96 25.93
C VAL A 130 25.81 16.93 24.98
N PHE A 131 26.47 17.37 23.92
CA PHE A 131 25.85 18.18 22.87
C PHE A 131 25.45 17.26 21.72
N SER A 132 24.15 17.10 21.45
CA SER A 132 23.65 16.46 20.24
C SER A 132 23.17 17.54 19.27
N TYR A 133 23.69 17.54 18.04
CA TYR A 133 23.21 18.42 16.97
C TYR A 133 22.51 17.57 15.91
N THR A 134 21.27 17.94 15.57
CA THR A 134 20.53 17.39 14.42
C THR A 134 20.56 18.44 13.32
N ILE A 135 21.26 18.18 12.22
CA ILE A 135 21.31 19.07 11.06
C ILE A 135 20.31 18.52 10.04
N ASN A 136 19.21 19.24 9.80
CA ASN A 136 18.26 18.91 8.75
C ASN A 136 18.79 19.46 7.42
N ILE A 137 19.32 18.57 6.57
CA ILE A 137 19.79 18.94 5.23
C ILE A 137 18.62 18.73 4.27
N ASP A 138 17.98 19.82 3.86
CA ASP A 138 16.96 19.80 2.81
C ASP A 138 17.63 19.58 1.44
N PRO A 139 17.29 18.52 0.69
CA PRO A 139 17.86 18.33 -0.64
C PRO A 139 17.16 19.25 -1.65
N LYS A 140 17.60 20.51 -1.71
CA LYS A 140 17.33 21.43 -2.82
C LYS A 140 18.53 21.47 -3.77
N ASN A 141 18.42 20.77 -4.90
CA ASN A 141 18.68 21.34 -6.22
C ASN A 141 18.05 20.44 -7.29
#